data_AF-A0A5N5FJ69-F1
#
_entry.id   AF-A0A5N5FJ69-F1
#
_cell.length_a   1.000
_cell.length_b   1.000
_cell.length_c   1.000
_cell.angle_alpha   90.00
_cell.angle_beta   90.00
_cell.angle_gamma   90.00
#
_symmetry.space_group_name_H-M   'P 1'
#
loop_
_entity.id
_entity.type
_entity.pdbx_description
1 polymer ?
#
loop_
_entity_poly.entity_id
_entity_poly.type
_entity_poly.pdbx_seq_one_letter_code
_entity_poly.pdbx_strand_id
1 'polypeptide(L)'
;MASRKHLAAVKGAKVLMVGAGGIGCELLKTLALSGFQDIHIIDMDTIEVSNLNRQFLFRQSHVGQSKAKVAREAVLKFRPEISITSYHANVKDSDFNVDFFKKFNVVLNGLDNLDARRHVNRLCLAADVPLIESGTTGFLGQVTVHVKGKTECYECQPKPAPKTYPVCTITSTPSKFIHCIVWAKELLFAKLFGDKNQANDLNVRSSDGASSSEQAEDVFEHRNDEDIEQYGRRIYDHVFGYNIEQALSNEETWKNRNRPRPIYSRDVMPNGLGQQNGSMEKNGASNDVYSVSAMASLGMKNPQDIWSLMENSSVFLEALKLFFLKRQKPFEAKGIAGNIVHAVATTNAIIAGLIVIEAIKVLQNDTKNYRMTYCLEHPARKMLLMPVDPFEPNKSCYVCSETPLSLEINTHRTKLRDVVEKIVRAKLGMSLPLIMHGSALLYEVGDDLDEDMVANYAANLDKVLSELPTPVTSGTMLTIEDLQQELSCKINIKHREEFDEEKEPDGMVLSGWTQSPAVAQDDKKSTANAGSTSNASASTEAEKTDDVETTGRKRKLSEASEAVNPDIPSVAGSSTRNPEKLELVDDDDELVIFDNWDSVTSKKIKLQ
;
A
#
# COMPACT_ATOMS: atom_id res chain seq x y z
N MET A 1 5.42 -30.49 21.52
CA MET A 1 6.16 -31.29 20.50
C MET A 1 5.28 -31.42 19.27
N ALA A 2 5.76 -31.07 18.08
CA ALA A 2 5.00 -31.25 16.85
C ALA A 2 4.74 -32.75 16.60
N SER A 3 3.53 -33.12 16.17
CA SER A 3 3.23 -34.52 15.84
C SER A 3 4.16 -34.99 14.70
N ARG A 4 4.53 -36.29 14.66
CA ARG A 4 5.39 -36.82 13.57
C ARG A 4 4.84 -36.49 12.18
N LYS A 5 3.51 -36.43 12.04
CA LYS A 5 2.82 -36.02 10.82
C LYS A 5 3.07 -34.55 10.47
N HIS A 6 3.11 -33.65 11.47
CA HIS A 6 3.43 -32.23 11.24
C HIS A 6 4.85 -32.06 10.72
N LEU A 7 5.81 -32.75 11.34
CA LEU A 7 7.21 -32.64 10.93
C LEU A 7 7.44 -33.22 9.54
N ALA A 8 6.73 -34.30 9.18
CA ALA A 8 6.79 -34.88 7.83
C ALA A 8 6.23 -33.93 6.78
N ALA A 9 5.07 -33.31 7.03
CA ALA A 9 4.45 -32.35 6.11
C ALA A 9 5.37 -31.13 5.87
N VAL A 10 5.97 -30.58 6.93
CA VAL A 10 6.89 -29.44 6.83
C VAL A 10 8.18 -29.80 6.09
N LYS A 11 8.77 -30.97 6.39
CA LYS A 11 10.03 -31.39 5.74
C LYS A 11 9.86 -31.74 4.26
N GLY A 12 8.70 -32.29 3.88
CA GLY A 12 8.41 -32.63 2.49
C GLY A 12 7.84 -31.48 1.66
N ALA A 13 7.53 -30.34 2.27
CA ALA A 13 6.93 -29.21 1.58
C ALA A 13 7.97 -28.40 0.80
N LYS A 14 7.60 -28.03 -0.43
CA LYS A 14 8.28 -27.06 -1.26
C LYS A 14 7.55 -25.73 -1.19
N VAL A 15 8.24 -24.67 -0.77
CA VAL A 15 7.65 -23.36 -0.47
C VAL A 15 8.25 -22.29 -1.36
N LEU A 16 7.39 -21.40 -1.88
CA LEU A 16 7.83 -20.18 -2.57
C LEU A 16 7.60 -18.97 -1.66
N MET A 17 8.65 -18.20 -1.42
CA MET A 17 8.60 -16.91 -0.76
C MET A 17 8.83 -15.80 -1.79
N VAL A 18 7.88 -14.87 -1.91
CA VAL A 18 7.99 -13.72 -2.81
C VAL A 18 8.25 -12.46 -1.98
N GLY A 19 9.45 -11.89 -2.14
CA GLY A 19 9.96 -10.76 -1.37
C GLY A 19 10.89 -11.18 -0.23
N ALA A 20 12.11 -10.63 -0.22
CA ALA A 20 13.18 -10.81 0.76
C ALA A 20 13.45 -9.52 1.56
N GLY A 21 12.42 -8.66 1.70
CA GLY A 21 12.46 -7.44 2.50
C GLY A 21 12.35 -7.66 4.01
N GLY A 22 11.67 -6.76 4.72
CA GLY A 22 11.52 -6.80 6.18
C GLY A 22 10.86 -8.09 6.69
N ILE A 23 9.65 -8.39 6.18
CA ILE A 23 8.94 -9.65 6.49
C ILE A 23 9.73 -10.84 5.94
N GLY A 24 10.23 -10.75 4.70
CA GLY A 24 10.94 -11.85 4.02
C GLY A 24 12.17 -12.36 4.79
N CYS A 25 12.99 -11.46 5.36
CA CYS A 25 14.14 -11.87 6.18
C CYS A 25 13.73 -12.68 7.42
N GLU A 26 12.72 -12.20 8.15
CA GLU A 26 12.18 -12.87 9.34
C GLU A 26 11.50 -14.19 8.97
N LEU A 27 10.77 -14.21 7.85
CA LEU A 27 10.07 -15.37 7.35
C LEU A 27 11.04 -16.48 6.96
N LEU A 28 12.11 -16.16 6.20
CA LEU A 28 13.09 -17.14 5.78
C LEU A 28 13.79 -17.81 6.98
N LYS A 29 14.19 -17.01 7.98
CA LYS A 29 14.73 -17.55 9.24
C LYS A 29 13.71 -18.45 9.92
N THR A 30 12.46 -18.01 10.05
CA THR A 30 11.42 -18.75 10.77
C THR A 30 11.09 -20.07 10.07
N LEU A 31 11.01 -20.10 8.73
CA LEU A 31 10.87 -21.33 7.95
C LEU A 31 12.04 -22.29 8.18
N ALA A 32 13.27 -21.80 8.06
CA ALA A 32 14.49 -22.60 8.22
C ALA A 32 14.61 -23.23 9.63
N LEU A 33 14.20 -22.49 10.66
CA LEU A 33 14.19 -22.95 12.05
C LEU A 33 12.98 -23.83 12.38
N SER A 34 11.87 -23.70 11.63
CA SER A 34 10.67 -24.53 11.79
C SER A 34 10.76 -25.88 11.07
N GLY A 35 11.84 -26.14 10.33
CA GLY A 35 12.14 -27.44 9.74
C GLY A 35 11.83 -27.58 8.26
N PHE A 36 11.38 -26.52 7.59
CA PHE A 36 11.21 -26.50 6.13
C PHE A 36 12.56 -26.76 5.45
N GLN A 37 12.55 -27.57 4.39
CA GLN A 37 13.77 -28.05 3.74
C GLN A 37 13.96 -27.49 2.32
N ASP A 38 12.90 -27.27 1.54
CA ASP A 38 12.99 -26.76 0.16
C ASP A 38 12.27 -25.41 0.04
N ILE A 39 13.06 -24.34 -0.01
CA ILE A 39 12.57 -22.95 -0.02
C ILE A 39 13.08 -22.23 -1.26
N HIS A 40 12.16 -21.67 -2.04
CA HIS A 40 12.47 -20.80 -3.17
C HIS A 40 12.20 -19.34 -2.78
N ILE A 41 13.08 -18.42 -3.17
CA ILE A 41 12.97 -17.00 -2.84
C ILE A 41 13.09 -16.18 -4.11
N ILE A 42 12.13 -15.29 -4.37
CA ILE A 42 12.19 -14.32 -5.47
C ILE A 42 12.22 -12.91 -4.88
N ASP A 43 13.20 -12.09 -5.28
CA ASP A 43 13.25 -10.66 -4.98
C ASP A 43 14.03 -9.94 -6.08
N MET A 44 13.53 -8.79 -6.54
CA MET A 44 14.12 -8.04 -7.65
C MET A 44 15.14 -6.98 -7.21
N ASP A 45 15.21 -6.69 -5.91
CA ASP A 45 15.97 -5.57 -5.39
C ASP A 45 17.39 -5.96 -4.96
N THR A 46 18.23 -4.94 -4.95
CA THR A 46 19.52 -4.94 -4.26
C THR A 46 19.40 -4.34 -2.85
N ILE A 47 20.35 -4.68 -1.98
CA ILE A 47 20.41 -4.21 -0.59
C ILE A 47 20.84 -2.74 -0.54
N GLU A 48 20.10 -1.93 0.23
CA GLU A 48 20.44 -0.55 0.53
C GLU A 48 20.75 -0.33 2.02
N VAL A 49 21.49 0.74 2.34
CA VAL A 49 21.80 1.11 3.73
C VAL A 49 20.53 1.32 4.55
N SER A 50 19.49 1.91 3.94
CA SER A 50 18.18 2.16 4.55
C SER A 50 17.46 0.87 5.01
N ASN A 51 17.88 -0.29 4.52
CA ASN A 51 17.27 -1.58 4.83
C ASN A 51 17.80 -2.21 6.13
N LEU A 52 19.02 -1.84 6.54
CA LEU A 52 19.78 -2.54 7.58
C LEU A 52 19.17 -2.43 9.00
N ASN A 53 18.30 -1.44 9.24
CA ASN A 53 17.61 -1.29 10.52
C ASN A 53 16.52 -2.36 10.78
N ARG A 54 16.07 -3.07 9.73
CA ARG A 54 14.93 -4.00 9.82
C ARG A 54 15.05 -5.27 8.99
N GLN A 55 16.11 -5.42 8.20
CA GLN A 55 16.39 -6.60 7.38
C GLN A 55 17.67 -7.27 7.90
N PHE A 56 17.52 -7.97 9.02
CA PHE A 56 18.65 -8.41 9.86
C PHE A 56 19.58 -9.45 9.20
N LEU A 57 19.21 -10.05 8.05
CA LEU A 57 20.11 -10.93 7.29
C LEU A 57 21.20 -10.14 6.55
N PHE A 58 21.03 -8.83 6.40
CA PHE A 58 21.92 -7.98 5.63
C PHE A 58 22.91 -7.23 6.53
N ARG A 59 24.06 -6.86 5.96
CA ARG A 59 25.16 -6.15 6.62
C ARG A 59 25.63 -5.05 5.70
N GLN A 60 26.39 -4.09 6.25
CA GLN A 60 26.94 -2.99 5.46
C GLN A 60 27.78 -3.48 4.27
N SER A 61 28.52 -4.59 4.43
CA SER A 61 29.31 -5.22 3.36
C SER A 61 28.48 -5.79 2.20
N HIS A 62 27.17 -5.97 2.39
CA HIS A 62 26.27 -6.55 1.37
C HIS A 62 25.56 -5.48 0.53
N VAL A 63 25.76 -4.19 0.80
CA VAL A 63 25.10 -3.10 0.07
C VAL A 63 25.42 -3.20 -1.42
N GLY A 64 24.40 -3.06 -2.27
CA GLY A 64 24.47 -3.22 -3.72
C GLY A 64 24.35 -4.66 -4.23
N GLN A 65 24.34 -5.66 -3.35
CA GLN A 65 24.14 -7.07 -3.73
C GLN A 65 22.66 -7.45 -3.71
N SER A 66 22.29 -8.53 -4.40
CA SER A 66 20.91 -9.04 -4.44
C SER A 66 20.40 -9.47 -3.06
N LYS A 67 19.20 -9.00 -2.68
CA LYS A 67 18.54 -9.40 -1.43
C LYS A 67 18.32 -10.91 -1.36
N ALA A 68 17.78 -11.51 -2.42
CA ALA A 68 17.49 -12.95 -2.46
C ALA A 68 18.74 -13.81 -2.27
N LYS A 69 19.85 -13.48 -2.97
CA LYS A 69 21.10 -14.24 -2.89
C LYS A 69 21.76 -14.14 -1.51
N VAL A 70 21.88 -12.92 -0.97
CA VAL A 70 22.49 -12.70 0.35
C VAL A 70 21.64 -13.30 1.46
N ALA A 71 20.30 -13.24 1.36
CA ALA A 71 19.40 -13.86 2.34
C ALA A 71 19.62 -15.39 2.40
N ARG A 72 19.72 -16.04 1.24
CA ARG A 72 20.09 -17.46 1.13
C ARG A 72 21.41 -17.76 1.83
N GLU A 73 22.47 -17.03 1.47
CA GLU A 73 23.81 -17.25 2.03
C GLU A 73 23.84 -17.05 3.55
N ALA A 74 23.14 -16.01 4.04
CA ALA A 74 23.06 -15.72 5.46
C ALA A 74 22.39 -16.87 6.24
N VAL A 75 21.33 -17.47 5.70
CA VAL A 75 20.63 -18.58 6.36
C VAL A 75 21.42 -19.89 6.28
N LEU A 76 22.06 -20.18 5.15
CA LEU A 76 22.89 -21.38 5.00
C LEU A 76 24.09 -21.41 5.98
N LYS A 77 24.54 -20.26 6.50
CA LYS A 77 25.58 -20.21 7.55
C LYS A 77 25.16 -20.90 8.86
N PHE A 78 23.88 -20.83 9.23
CA PHE A 78 23.38 -21.42 10.48
C PHE A 78 22.40 -22.60 10.25
N ARG A 79 21.95 -22.83 9.02
CA ARG A 79 21.20 -24.02 8.59
C ARG A 79 21.77 -24.54 7.26
N PRO A 80 22.92 -25.24 7.26
CA PRO A 80 23.58 -25.66 6.01
C PRO A 80 22.88 -26.81 5.27
N GLU A 81 22.01 -27.57 5.96
CA GLU A 81 21.39 -28.79 5.40
C GLU A 81 20.10 -28.54 4.60
N ILE A 82 19.58 -27.31 4.60
CA ILE A 82 18.35 -26.98 3.84
C ILE A 82 18.69 -26.54 2.41
N SER A 83 17.77 -26.81 1.49
CA SER A 83 17.82 -26.33 0.11
C SER A 83 17.13 -24.98 0.02
N ILE A 84 17.90 -23.95 -0.36
CA ILE A 84 17.37 -22.63 -0.69
C ILE A 84 17.76 -22.29 -2.13
N THR A 85 16.76 -22.01 -2.97
CA THR A 85 16.95 -21.52 -4.35
C THR A 85 16.56 -20.04 -4.40
N SER A 86 17.50 -19.16 -4.74
CA SER A 86 17.28 -17.71 -4.77
C SER A 86 17.27 -17.17 -6.20
N TYR A 87 16.23 -16.42 -6.57
CA TYR A 87 16.09 -15.73 -7.85
C TYR A 87 16.20 -14.22 -7.61
N HIS A 88 17.17 -13.58 -8.28
CA HIS A 88 17.25 -12.13 -8.36
C HIS A 88 16.50 -11.68 -9.61
N ALA A 89 15.18 -11.52 -9.49
CA ALA A 89 14.29 -11.33 -10.62
C ALA A 89 12.96 -10.73 -10.18
N ASN A 90 12.20 -10.19 -11.13
CA ASN A 90 10.85 -9.72 -10.87
C ASN A 90 9.89 -10.91 -10.96
N VAL A 91 8.99 -11.07 -9.99
CA VAL A 91 8.00 -12.17 -10.01
C VAL A 91 7.07 -12.08 -11.23
N LYS A 92 7.01 -10.93 -11.89
CA LYS A 92 6.26 -10.70 -13.13
C LYS A 92 7.01 -11.13 -14.40
N ASP A 93 8.26 -11.57 -14.29
CA ASP A 93 9.02 -12.07 -15.43
C ASP A 93 8.37 -13.38 -15.93
N SER A 94 8.37 -13.59 -17.25
CA SER A 94 7.67 -14.69 -17.92
C SER A 94 8.10 -16.10 -17.47
N ASP A 95 9.30 -16.21 -16.90
CA ASP A 95 9.83 -17.47 -16.35
C ASP A 95 9.03 -17.95 -15.12
N PHE A 96 8.33 -17.06 -14.42
CA PHE A 96 7.56 -17.35 -13.21
C PHE A 96 6.06 -17.53 -13.50
N ASN A 97 5.75 -18.29 -14.54
CA ASN A 97 4.39 -18.59 -14.98
C ASN A 97 3.64 -19.60 -14.07
N VAL A 98 2.41 -19.95 -14.45
CA VAL A 98 1.55 -20.90 -13.74
C VAL A 98 2.23 -22.25 -13.47
N ASP A 99 2.99 -22.79 -14.44
CA ASP A 99 3.67 -24.08 -14.28
C ASP A 99 4.87 -24.01 -13.33
N PHE A 100 5.49 -22.84 -13.19
CA PHE A 100 6.42 -22.60 -12.10
C PHE A 100 5.71 -22.65 -10.75
N PHE A 101 4.57 -21.97 -10.60
CA PHE A 101 3.81 -21.90 -9.35
C PHE A 101 3.26 -23.27 -8.91
N LYS A 102 2.79 -24.11 -9.84
CA LYS A 102 2.29 -25.49 -9.55
C LYS A 102 3.31 -26.40 -8.85
N LYS A 103 4.60 -26.06 -8.87
CA LYS A 103 5.66 -26.84 -8.21
C LYS A 103 5.64 -26.70 -6.68
N PHE A 104 4.93 -25.70 -6.15
CA PHE A 104 4.95 -25.37 -4.73
C PHE A 104 3.69 -25.84 -4.01
N ASN A 105 3.85 -26.22 -2.73
CA ASN A 105 2.71 -26.58 -1.88
C ASN A 105 2.02 -25.36 -1.29
N VAL A 106 2.74 -24.25 -1.12
CA VAL A 106 2.23 -22.97 -0.61
C VAL A 106 3.14 -21.83 -1.07
N VAL A 107 2.53 -20.69 -1.37
CA VAL A 107 3.21 -19.42 -1.69
C VAL A 107 3.03 -18.44 -0.53
N LEU A 108 4.09 -17.73 -0.16
CA LEU A 108 4.13 -16.80 0.97
C LEU A 108 4.54 -15.41 0.49
N ASN A 109 3.67 -14.42 0.66
CA ASN A 109 3.93 -13.04 0.25
C ASN A 109 4.57 -12.22 1.37
N GLY A 110 5.72 -11.62 1.05
CA GLY A 110 6.42 -10.59 1.81
C GLY A 110 6.63 -9.30 1.00
N LEU A 111 5.73 -9.04 0.04
CA LEU A 111 5.75 -7.93 -0.90
C LEU A 111 5.25 -6.63 -0.27
N ASP A 112 5.61 -5.48 -0.85
CA ASP A 112 5.22 -4.13 -0.39
C ASP A 112 4.43 -3.33 -1.44
N ASN A 113 4.26 -3.87 -2.65
CA ASN A 113 3.58 -3.19 -3.74
C ASN A 113 2.30 -3.94 -4.14
N LEU A 114 1.24 -3.17 -4.41
CA LEU A 114 -0.09 -3.69 -4.70
C LEU A 114 -0.13 -4.49 -6.02
N ASP A 115 0.61 -4.04 -7.02
CA ASP A 115 0.65 -4.64 -8.36
C ASP A 115 1.21 -6.08 -8.34
N ALA A 116 2.38 -6.28 -7.73
CA ALA A 116 2.96 -7.62 -7.59
C ALA A 116 2.09 -8.53 -6.70
N ARG A 117 1.45 -7.99 -5.65
CA ARG A 117 0.51 -8.78 -4.83
C ARG A 117 -0.68 -9.29 -5.65
N ARG A 118 -1.27 -8.44 -6.51
CA ARG A 118 -2.34 -8.84 -7.44
C ARG A 118 -1.85 -9.89 -8.43
N HIS A 119 -0.67 -9.71 -8.99
CA HIS A 119 -0.09 -10.67 -9.92
C HIS A 119 0.13 -12.04 -9.28
N VAL A 120 0.75 -12.09 -8.10
CA VAL A 120 0.94 -13.35 -7.35
C VAL A 120 -0.40 -13.98 -6.94
N ASN A 121 -1.39 -13.18 -6.54
CA ASN A 121 -2.74 -13.67 -6.26
C ASN A 121 -3.34 -14.42 -7.46
N ARG A 122 -3.25 -13.84 -8.65
CA ARG A 122 -3.78 -14.43 -9.89
C ARG A 122 -3.03 -15.71 -10.28
N LEU A 123 -1.70 -15.71 -10.21
CA LEU A 123 -0.88 -16.90 -10.45
C LEU A 123 -1.22 -18.04 -9.49
N CYS A 124 -1.42 -17.76 -8.20
CA CYS A 124 -1.83 -18.77 -7.21
C CYS A 124 -3.24 -19.33 -7.49
N LEU A 125 -4.20 -18.49 -7.91
CA LEU A 125 -5.53 -18.92 -8.32
C LEU A 125 -5.49 -19.78 -9.60
N ALA A 126 -4.65 -19.41 -10.57
CA ALA A 126 -4.48 -20.15 -11.82
C ALA A 126 -3.77 -21.50 -11.58
N ALA A 127 -2.76 -21.54 -10.71
CA ALA A 127 -2.01 -22.73 -10.36
C ALA A 127 -2.71 -23.65 -9.34
N ASP A 128 -3.81 -23.19 -8.73
CA ASP A 128 -4.49 -23.84 -7.61
C ASP A 128 -3.55 -24.11 -6.41
N VAL A 129 -2.71 -23.13 -6.11
CA VAL A 129 -1.75 -23.18 -5.00
C VAL A 129 -2.18 -22.20 -3.91
N PRO A 130 -2.28 -22.64 -2.64
CA PRO A 130 -2.59 -21.75 -1.52
C PRO A 130 -1.60 -20.58 -1.40
N LEU A 131 -2.13 -19.38 -1.18
CA LEU A 131 -1.37 -18.16 -0.93
C LEU A 131 -1.57 -17.70 0.51
N ILE A 132 -0.48 -17.37 1.21
CA ILE A 132 -0.53 -16.66 2.48
C ILE A 132 -0.05 -15.23 2.25
N GLU A 133 -0.98 -14.30 2.40
CA GLU A 133 -0.76 -12.87 2.21
C GLU A 133 -0.49 -12.19 3.55
N SER A 134 0.34 -11.15 3.53
CA SER A 134 0.69 -10.43 4.75
C SER A 134 0.99 -8.95 4.52
N GLY A 135 0.95 -8.15 5.58
CA GLY A 135 1.33 -6.75 5.51
C GLY A 135 1.66 -6.18 6.87
N THR A 136 2.48 -5.14 6.87
CA THR A 136 2.85 -4.38 8.07
C THR A 136 2.79 -2.88 7.80
N THR A 137 2.45 -2.12 8.84
CA THR A 137 2.52 -0.64 8.86
C THR A 137 2.70 -0.20 10.30
N GLY A 138 3.91 0.25 10.65
CA GLY A 138 4.29 0.60 12.01
C GLY A 138 4.15 -0.59 12.96
N PHE A 139 3.29 -0.46 13.96
CA PHE A 139 2.94 -1.50 14.93
C PHE A 139 1.76 -2.40 14.48
N LEU A 140 1.14 -2.06 13.34
CA LEU A 140 0.02 -2.80 12.78
C LEU A 140 0.51 -3.84 11.78
N GLY A 141 -0.22 -4.94 11.66
CA GLY A 141 -0.01 -5.90 10.58
C GLY A 141 -1.12 -6.91 10.47
N GLN A 142 -1.06 -7.75 9.44
CA GLN A 142 -2.06 -8.78 9.20
C GLN A 142 -1.48 -9.98 8.44
N VAL A 143 -2.10 -11.15 8.63
CA VAL A 143 -1.87 -12.37 7.86
C VAL A 143 -3.21 -12.97 7.45
N THR A 144 -3.33 -13.38 6.19
CA THR A 144 -4.55 -13.99 5.63
C THR A 144 -4.20 -15.17 4.74
N VAL A 145 -5.05 -16.21 4.76
CA VAL A 145 -4.93 -17.39 3.91
C VAL A 145 -5.93 -17.31 2.76
N HIS A 146 -5.41 -17.38 1.52
CA HIS A 146 -6.18 -17.38 0.29
C HIS A 146 -6.11 -18.77 -0.37
N VAL A 147 -7.25 -19.43 -0.49
CA VAL A 147 -7.39 -20.75 -1.12
C VAL A 147 -8.58 -20.71 -2.07
N LYS A 148 -8.33 -21.03 -3.33
CA LYS A 148 -9.33 -21.01 -4.41
C LYS A 148 -10.59 -21.78 -4.01
N GLY A 149 -11.75 -21.14 -4.21
CA GLY A 149 -13.06 -21.71 -3.91
C GLY A 149 -13.37 -21.92 -2.41
N LYS A 150 -12.44 -21.65 -1.49
CA LYS A 150 -12.66 -21.83 -0.03
C LYS A 150 -12.62 -20.52 0.73
N THR A 151 -11.68 -19.63 0.43
CA THR A 151 -11.58 -18.32 1.06
C THR A 151 -11.54 -17.23 0.00
N GLU A 152 -11.83 -15.98 0.40
CA GLU A 152 -11.70 -14.84 -0.49
C GLU A 152 -10.29 -14.75 -1.09
N CYS A 153 -10.17 -14.28 -2.33
CA CYS A 153 -8.87 -13.94 -2.90
C CYS A 153 -8.44 -12.54 -2.45
N TYR A 154 -7.19 -12.16 -2.72
CA TYR A 154 -6.66 -10.85 -2.33
C TYR A 154 -7.48 -9.67 -2.87
N GLU A 155 -8.09 -9.84 -4.05
CA GLU A 155 -8.83 -8.84 -4.81
C GLU A 155 -10.35 -8.87 -4.57
N CYS A 156 -10.85 -9.73 -3.69
CA CYS A 156 -12.29 -9.77 -3.32
C CYS A 156 -12.76 -8.46 -2.67
N GLN A 157 -11.89 -7.84 -1.87
CA GLN A 157 -12.16 -6.59 -1.19
C GLN A 157 -11.35 -5.46 -1.82
N PRO A 158 -12.00 -4.36 -2.22
CA PRO A 158 -11.31 -3.28 -2.90
C PRO A 158 -10.34 -2.60 -1.92
N LYS A 159 -9.09 -2.48 -2.34
CA LYS A 159 -8.05 -1.83 -1.54
C LYS A 159 -8.13 -0.32 -1.77
N PRO A 160 -7.97 0.51 -0.72
CA PRO A 160 -8.02 1.96 -0.87
C PRO A 160 -7.05 2.41 -1.96
N ALA A 161 -7.55 3.17 -2.93
CA ALA A 161 -6.68 3.79 -3.92
C ALA A 161 -5.69 4.71 -3.21
N PRO A 162 -4.43 4.81 -3.69
CA PRO A 162 -3.52 5.84 -3.23
C PRO A 162 -4.20 7.22 -3.30
N LYS A 163 -4.09 8.02 -2.25
CA LYS A 163 -4.66 9.37 -2.24
C LYS A 163 -3.98 10.21 -3.31
N THR A 164 -4.74 10.64 -4.31
CA THR A 164 -4.32 11.66 -5.27
C THR A 164 -4.71 13.03 -4.73
N TYR A 165 -3.88 14.03 -4.97
CA TYR A 165 -4.15 15.42 -4.58
C TYR A 165 -4.28 16.25 -5.85
N PRO A 166 -5.24 17.20 -5.91
CA PRO A 166 -5.34 18.10 -7.06
C PRO A 166 -4.04 18.87 -7.28
N VAL A 167 -3.58 18.94 -8.53
CA VAL A 167 -2.33 19.62 -8.89
C VAL A 167 -2.29 21.05 -8.35
N CYS A 168 -3.38 21.82 -8.47
CA CYS A 168 -3.47 23.17 -7.94
C CYS A 168 -3.26 23.28 -6.41
N THR A 169 -3.60 22.22 -5.66
CA THR A 169 -3.32 22.16 -4.21
C THR A 169 -1.83 21.89 -3.97
N ILE A 170 -1.20 21.05 -4.79
CA ILE A 170 0.21 20.70 -4.69
C ILE A 170 1.10 21.89 -5.10
N THR A 171 0.78 22.56 -6.22
CA THR A 171 1.62 23.62 -6.82
C THR A 171 1.41 24.98 -6.18
N SER A 172 0.17 25.33 -5.84
CA SER A 172 -0.16 26.71 -5.47
C SER A 172 -0.45 26.86 -3.98
N THR A 173 -1.09 25.86 -3.37
CA THR A 173 -1.59 26.02 -1.99
C THR A 173 -1.49 24.78 -1.08
N PRO A 174 -0.27 24.27 -0.84
CA PRO A 174 -0.08 23.12 0.04
C PRO A 174 -0.47 23.45 1.49
N SER A 175 -1.43 22.71 2.04
CA SER A 175 -1.91 22.87 3.43
C SER A 175 -1.52 21.74 4.37
N LYS A 176 -0.99 20.62 3.84
CA LYS A 176 -0.57 19.45 4.61
C LYS A 176 0.87 19.09 4.23
N PHE A 177 1.61 18.56 5.19
CA PHE A 177 2.99 18.11 4.98
C PHE A 177 3.15 17.13 3.80
N ILE A 178 2.18 16.23 3.62
CA ILE A 178 2.15 15.28 2.50
C ILE A 178 2.10 15.97 1.13
N HIS A 179 1.49 17.17 1.01
CA HIS A 179 1.46 17.90 -0.26
C HIS A 179 2.87 18.33 -0.67
N CYS A 180 3.72 18.70 0.29
CA CYS A 180 5.13 19.05 0.02
C CYS A 180 5.94 17.83 -0.42
N ILE A 181 5.67 16.65 0.17
CA ILE A 181 6.30 15.38 -0.27
C ILE A 181 5.89 15.05 -1.70
N VAL A 182 4.59 15.13 -2.02
CA VAL A 182 4.06 14.88 -3.37
C VAL A 182 4.64 15.87 -4.36
N TRP A 183 4.71 17.16 -4.02
CA TRP A 183 5.35 18.20 -4.84
C TRP A 183 6.84 17.86 -5.12
N ALA A 184 7.61 17.51 -4.09
CA ALA A 184 9.02 17.19 -4.25
C ALA A 184 9.25 15.94 -5.11
N LYS A 185 8.40 14.92 -4.92
CA LYS A 185 8.48 13.63 -5.62
C LYS A 185 8.01 13.69 -7.06
N GLU A 186 6.76 14.13 -7.27
CA GLU A 186 6.05 13.95 -8.53
C GLU A 186 6.31 15.11 -9.49
N LEU A 187 6.65 16.28 -8.95
CA LEU A 187 6.91 17.48 -9.73
C LEU A 187 8.41 17.77 -9.81
N LEU A 188 9.07 18.09 -8.69
CA LEU A 188 10.48 18.56 -8.72
C LEU A 188 11.45 17.46 -9.16
N PHE A 189 11.38 16.28 -8.55
CA PHE A 189 12.28 15.18 -8.87
C PHE A 189 12.09 14.68 -10.31
N ALA A 190 10.83 14.55 -10.75
CA ALA A 190 10.52 14.17 -12.13
C ALA A 190 11.02 15.22 -13.13
N LYS A 191 10.95 16.52 -12.80
CA LYS A 191 11.46 17.60 -13.66
C LYS A 191 12.98 17.59 -13.76
N LEU A 192 13.68 17.39 -12.64
CA LEU A 192 15.15 17.43 -12.58
C LEU A 192 15.82 16.17 -13.16
N PHE A 193 15.19 15.00 -13.00
CA PHE A 193 15.84 13.71 -13.25
C PHE A 193 15.03 12.71 -14.09
N GLY A 194 13.76 13.01 -14.38
CA GLY A 194 12.85 12.15 -15.14
C GLY A 194 12.99 12.29 -16.66
N ASP A 195 12.03 11.70 -17.38
CA ASP A 195 11.97 11.78 -18.85
C ASP A 195 11.60 13.20 -19.30
N LYS A 196 12.48 13.81 -20.09
CA LYS A 196 12.30 15.17 -20.63
C LYS A 196 11.09 15.32 -21.54
N ASN A 197 10.61 14.22 -22.13
CA ASN A 197 9.44 14.24 -23.01
C ASN A 197 8.11 14.23 -22.25
N GLN A 198 8.12 14.01 -20.94
CA GLN A 198 6.91 14.02 -20.13
C GLN A 198 6.56 15.46 -19.72
N ALA A 199 5.31 15.85 -19.95
CA ALA A 199 4.78 17.12 -19.47
C ALA A 199 4.82 17.17 -17.93
N ASN A 200 5.24 18.32 -17.38
CA ASN A 200 5.35 18.53 -15.94
C ASN A 200 4.80 19.92 -15.56
N ASP A 201 4.01 19.97 -14.50
CA ASP A 201 3.26 21.16 -14.06
C ASP A 201 4.12 22.20 -13.31
N LEU A 202 5.45 22.01 -13.19
CA LEU A 202 6.37 23.06 -12.71
C LEU A 202 6.69 24.13 -13.76
N ASN A 203 6.23 23.97 -15.00
CA ASN A 203 6.41 24.97 -16.05
C ASN A 203 5.54 26.20 -15.75
N VAL A 204 6.01 27.10 -14.89
CA VAL A 204 5.49 28.47 -14.82
C VAL A 204 5.95 29.17 -16.10
N ARG A 205 5.13 29.13 -17.16
CA ARG A 205 5.32 30.04 -18.29
C ARG A 205 5.26 31.46 -17.72
N SER A 206 6.30 32.25 -17.93
CA SER A 206 6.24 33.69 -17.71
C SER A 206 5.03 34.23 -18.45
N SER A 207 4.02 34.66 -17.71
CA SER A 207 2.84 35.31 -18.28
C SER A 207 3.19 36.76 -18.61
N ASP A 208 4.15 36.96 -19.51
CA ASP A 208 4.38 38.23 -20.19
C ASP A 208 4.09 38.00 -21.67
N GLY A 209 2.80 38.08 -21.99
CA GLY A 209 2.35 38.22 -23.36
C GLY A 209 2.71 39.60 -23.88
N ALA A 210 3.96 39.77 -24.34
CA ALA A 210 4.33 40.73 -25.39
C ALA A 210 5.80 40.49 -25.82
N SER A 211 5.96 40.02 -27.05
CA SER A 211 7.19 40.10 -27.88
C SER A 211 8.50 39.55 -27.28
N SER A 212 8.83 38.31 -27.60
CA SER A 212 10.03 37.98 -28.40
C SER A 212 10.15 36.46 -28.55
N SER A 213 10.33 36.04 -29.79
CA SER A 213 10.67 34.69 -30.21
C SER A 213 12.16 34.43 -29.97
N GLU A 214 12.56 34.31 -28.70
CA GLU A 214 13.82 33.70 -28.32
C GLU A 214 13.52 32.57 -27.34
N GLN A 215 14.18 31.43 -27.52
CA GLN A 215 13.97 30.22 -26.72
C GLN A 215 14.07 30.57 -25.23
N ALA A 216 12.96 30.58 -24.51
CA ALA A 216 12.99 30.69 -23.07
C ALA A 216 13.69 29.43 -22.53
N GLU A 217 14.96 29.58 -22.16
CA GLU A 217 15.75 28.51 -21.55
C GLU A 217 15.01 27.98 -20.31
N ASP A 218 14.80 26.67 -20.27
CA ASP A 218 14.17 26.02 -19.13
C ASP A 218 15.13 26.11 -17.93
N VAL A 219 14.67 26.76 -16.85
CA VAL A 219 15.45 26.95 -15.62
C VAL A 219 15.85 25.60 -15.01
N PHE A 220 15.15 24.51 -15.30
CA PHE A 220 15.50 23.18 -14.82
C PHE A 220 16.50 22.43 -15.73
N GLU A 221 17.06 23.08 -16.75
CA GLU A 221 18.15 22.53 -17.55
C GLU A 221 19.50 23.07 -17.10
N HIS A 222 20.49 22.18 -17.02
CA HIS A 222 21.87 22.51 -16.71
C HIS A 222 22.53 23.19 -17.90
N ARG A 223 23.09 24.38 -17.69
CA ARG A 223 23.77 25.17 -18.72
C ARG A 223 25.22 24.71 -18.89
N ASN A 224 25.81 24.96 -20.06
CA ASN A 224 27.19 24.52 -20.34
C ASN A 224 28.25 25.36 -19.61
N ASP A 225 27.90 26.56 -19.15
CA ASP A 225 28.78 27.56 -18.54
C ASP A 225 28.69 27.61 -17.00
N GLU A 226 27.82 26.80 -16.39
CA GLU A 226 27.67 26.73 -14.93
C GLU A 226 28.24 25.43 -14.36
N ASP A 227 28.77 25.50 -13.13
CA ASP A 227 29.12 24.29 -12.37
C ASP A 227 27.90 23.72 -11.62
N ILE A 228 28.02 22.49 -11.11
CA ILE A 228 26.92 21.79 -10.43
C ILE A 228 26.46 22.52 -9.15
N GLU A 229 27.35 23.24 -8.46
CA GLU A 229 26.98 23.99 -7.26
C GLU A 229 26.18 25.25 -7.63
N GLN A 230 26.63 25.97 -8.65
CA GLN A 230 25.92 27.12 -9.23
C GLN A 230 24.54 26.70 -9.75
N TYR A 231 24.49 25.58 -10.47
CA TYR A 231 23.23 24.99 -10.92
C TYR A 231 22.31 24.64 -9.75
N GLY A 232 22.83 23.94 -8.74
CA GLY A 232 22.05 23.57 -7.54
C GLY A 232 21.48 24.79 -6.80
N ARG A 233 22.28 25.86 -6.66
CA ARG A 233 21.83 27.13 -6.05
C ARG A 233 20.78 27.83 -6.90
N ARG A 234 20.92 27.83 -8.23
CA ARG A 234 19.94 28.39 -9.16
C ARG A 234 18.59 27.68 -9.07
N ILE A 235 18.60 26.34 -9.01
CA ILE A 235 17.39 25.54 -8.77
C ILE A 235 16.78 25.87 -7.40
N TYR A 236 17.60 25.92 -6.34
CA TYR A 236 17.14 26.26 -5.00
C TYR A 236 16.44 27.64 -4.96
N ASP A 237 17.10 28.67 -5.49
CA ASP A 237 16.60 30.04 -5.50
C ASP A 237 15.34 30.18 -6.35
N HIS A 238 15.26 29.44 -7.46
CA HIS A 238 14.07 29.45 -8.30
C HIS A 238 12.88 28.78 -7.59
N VAL A 239 13.10 27.61 -7.00
CA VAL A 239 12.05 26.81 -6.35
C VAL A 239 11.56 27.44 -5.05
N PHE A 240 12.47 27.81 -4.15
CA PHE A 240 12.13 28.26 -2.80
C PHE A 240 12.05 29.78 -2.68
N GLY A 241 12.61 30.52 -3.63
CA GLY A 241 12.55 31.98 -3.71
C GLY A 241 11.53 32.46 -4.74
N TYR A 242 11.94 32.46 -6.01
CA TYR A 242 11.19 33.07 -7.12
C TYR A 242 9.77 32.51 -7.27
N ASN A 243 9.59 31.19 -7.24
CA ASN A 243 8.26 30.59 -7.36
C ASN A 243 7.34 30.97 -6.19
N ILE A 244 7.90 31.17 -5.00
CA ILE A 244 7.14 31.63 -3.84
C ILE A 244 6.73 33.10 -3.99
N GLU A 245 7.62 33.95 -4.52
CA GLU A 245 7.28 35.35 -4.85
C GLU A 245 6.18 35.44 -5.91
N GLN A 246 6.28 34.63 -6.97
CA GLN A 246 5.25 34.54 -7.99
C GLN A 246 3.92 34.08 -7.40
N ALA A 247 3.92 33.07 -6.52
CA ALA A 247 2.70 32.65 -5.84
C ALA A 247 2.10 33.74 -4.94
N LEU A 248 2.94 34.58 -4.31
CA LEU A 248 2.51 35.71 -3.47
C LEU A 248 1.84 36.84 -4.25
N SER A 249 2.07 36.95 -5.57
CA SER A 249 1.40 37.95 -6.43
C SER A 249 -0.12 37.76 -6.50
N ASN A 250 -0.62 36.55 -6.27
CA ASN A 250 -2.05 36.26 -6.20
C ASN A 250 -2.63 36.64 -4.83
N GLU A 251 -2.91 37.93 -4.63
CA GLU A 251 -3.37 38.48 -3.34
C GLU A 251 -4.65 37.82 -2.80
N GLU A 252 -5.55 37.38 -3.68
CA GLU A 252 -6.81 36.75 -3.31
C GLU A 252 -6.59 35.41 -2.58
N THR A 253 -5.61 34.64 -3.02
CA THR A 253 -5.24 33.35 -2.42
C THR A 253 -4.81 33.49 -0.95
N TRP A 254 -4.22 34.63 -0.59
CA TRP A 254 -3.59 34.86 0.71
C TRP A 254 -4.42 35.69 1.69
N LYS A 255 -5.68 36.03 1.36
CA LYS A 255 -6.56 36.79 2.27
C LYS A 255 -6.84 36.05 3.58
N ASN A 256 -7.05 34.73 3.49
CA ASN A 256 -7.44 33.88 4.61
C ASN A 256 -6.40 32.79 4.92
N ARG A 257 -5.15 32.97 4.48
CA ARG A 257 -4.08 31.96 4.59
C ARG A 257 -2.77 32.62 5.02
N ASN A 258 -1.94 31.85 5.73
CA ASN A 258 -0.60 32.30 6.07
C ASN A 258 0.23 32.45 4.79
N ARG A 259 0.84 33.63 4.63
CA ARG A 259 1.71 33.92 3.48
C ARG A 259 3.03 33.16 3.63
N PRO A 260 3.45 32.38 2.62
CA PRO A 260 4.77 31.75 2.64
C PRO A 260 5.87 32.81 2.57
N ARG A 261 7.06 32.46 3.08
CA ARG A 261 8.24 33.33 3.01
C ARG A 261 9.18 32.80 1.94
N PRO A 262 9.54 33.60 0.93
CA PRO A 262 10.60 33.25 -0.03
C PRO A 262 11.93 33.01 0.70
N ILE A 263 12.68 31.99 0.26
CA ILE A 263 13.96 31.61 0.83
C ILE A 263 14.99 31.55 -0.30
N TYR A 264 16.06 32.33 -0.16
CA TYR A 264 17.19 32.32 -1.08
C TYR A 264 18.43 31.72 -0.44
N SER A 265 19.19 30.98 -1.23
CA SER A 265 20.43 30.31 -0.85
C SER A 265 21.44 31.29 -0.24
N ARG A 266 21.53 32.52 -0.75
CA ARG A 266 22.41 33.58 -0.20
C ARG A 266 22.07 33.99 1.24
N ASP A 267 20.79 33.92 1.61
CA ASP A 267 20.30 34.36 2.92
C ASP A 267 20.47 33.27 3.98
N VAL A 268 20.41 32.01 3.54
CA VAL A 268 20.53 30.83 4.40
C VAL A 268 21.98 30.35 4.52
N MET A 269 22.74 30.48 3.43
CA MET A 269 24.12 30.04 3.27
C MET A 269 24.95 31.22 2.74
N PRO A 270 25.18 32.28 3.54
CA PRO A 270 25.99 33.40 3.11
C PRO A 270 27.41 32.90 2.79
N ASN A 271 27.90 33.22 1.60
CA ASN A 271 29.24 32.83 1.16
C ASN A 271 30.29 33.28 2.19
N GLY A 272 30.87 32.31 2.89
CA GLY A 272 31.78 32.52 4.01
C GLY A 272 33.01 31.61 3.96
N LEU A 273 33.74 31.61 2.84
CA LEU A 273 35.20 31.43 2.88
C LEU A 273 35.85 32.82 2.93
N GLY A 274 35.55 33.56 3.99
CA GLY A 274 36.47 34.61 4.44
C GLY A 274 37.67 33.92 5.05
N GLN A 275 38.87 34.21 4.53
CA GLN A 275 40.14 33.86 5.17
C GLN A 275 40.13 34.35 6.62
N GLN A 276 39.79 33.48 7.57
CA GLN A 276 40.21 33.67 8.95
C GLN A 276 41.64 33.15 9.06
N ASN A 277 42.58 34.10 9.02
CA ASN A 277 43.92 33.89 9.53
C ASN A 277 43.81 33.50 11.01
N GLY A 278 44.16 32.26 11.36
CA GLY A 278 44.43 31.85 12.74
C GLY A 278 43.85 30.50 13.14
N SER A 279 44.73 29.51 13.26
CA SER A 279 44.53 28.16 13.79
C SER A 279 43.74 27.17 12.92
N MET A 280 44.48 26.41 12.12
CA MET A 280 44.02 25.14 11.54
C MET A 280 43.72 24.14 12.66
N GLU A 281 42.46 24.04 13.08
CA GLU A 281 41.90 22.73 13.42
C GLU A 281 41.15 22.21 12.18
N LYS A 282 41.82 21.32 11.45
CA LYS A 282 41.19 20.47 10.44
C LYS A 282 40.19 19.54 11.14
N ASN A 283 38.96 20.00 11.36
CA ASN A 283 37.84 19.09 11.58
C ASN A 283 37.45 18.50 10.22
N GLY A 284 37.73 17.21 10.06
CA GLY A 284 37.83 16.53 8.78
C GLY A 284 36.55 16.53 7.96
N ALA A 285 36.56 17.32 6.89
CA ALA A 285 35.93 16.90 5.64
C ALA A 285 36.79 15.75 5.08
N SER A 286 36.39 14.50 5.33
CA SER A 286 36.86 13.43 4.45
C SER A 286 36.26 13.73 3.07
N ASN A 287 37.12 14.07 2.11
CA ASN A 287 36.82 13.98 0.68
C ASN A 287 36.64 12.50 0.28
N ASP A 288 35.80 11.76 1.02
CA ASP A 288 35.37 10.43 0.64
C ASP A 288 34.37 10.61 -0.49
N VAL A 289 34.91 10.65 -1.71
CA VAL A 289 34.19 10.54 -2.99
C VAL A 289 33.24 9.31 -3.01
N TYR A 290 33.38 8.41 -2.04
CA TYR A 290 32.56 7.23 -1.80
C TYR A 290 31.32 7.42 -0.91
N SER A 291 31.05 8.59 -0.32
CA SER A 291 29.89 8.77 0.55
C SER A 291 28.55 8.55 -0.18
N VAL A 292 27.70 7.65 0.33
CA VAL A 292 26.46 7.20 -0.33
C VAL A 292 25.26 8.13 -0.11
N SER A 293 25.34 9.10 0.80
CA SER A 293 24.25 10.03 1.10
C SER A 293 24.75 11.44 1.46
N ALA A 294 23.92 12.45 1.17
CA ALA A 294 24.23 13.86 1.44
C ALA A 294 24.51 14.13 2.93
N MET A 295 23.69 13.56 3.83
CA MET A 295 23.93 13.68 5.27
C MET A 295 25.30 13.15 5.69
N ALA A 296 25.70 11.98 5.18
CA ALA A 296 27.00 11.40 5.53
C ALA A 296 28.15 12.26 4.98
N SER A 297 27.99 12.82 3.78
CA SER A 297 28.94 13.80 3.20
C SER A 297 29.10 15.04 4.08
N LEU A 298 27.99 15.52 4.67
CA LEU A 298 27.96 16.67 5.56
C LEU A 298 28.32 16.34 7.02
N GLY A 299 28.72 15.11 7.33
CA GLY A 299 29.06 14.68 8.69
C GLY A 299 27.88 14.56 9.65
N MET A 300 26.64 14.58 9.14
CA MET A 300 25.42 14.44 9.92
C MET A 300 25.19 12.98 10.30
N LYS A 301 24.84 12.73 11.57
CA LYS A 301 24.83 11.37 12.13
C LYS A 301 23.44 10.74 12.22
N ASN A 302 22.39 11.52 12.47
CA ASN A 302 21.04 10.99 12.71
C ASN A 302 20.00 11.60 11.76
N PRO A 303 19.33 10.78 10.92
CA PRO A 303 18.29 11.25 10.01
C PRO A 303 17.00 11.68 10.72
N GLN A 304 16.82 11.38 12.00
CA GLN A 304 15.62 11.73 12.77
C GLN A 304 15.76 13.05 13.53
N ASP A 305 16.93 13.69 13.48
CA ASP A 305 17.11 14.99 14.13
C ASP A 305 16.32 16.07 13.38
N ILE A 306 15.80 17.05 14.14
CA ILE A 306 15.16 18.22 13.54
C ILE A 306 16.26 19.13 13.00
N TRP A 307 16.37 19.22 11.68
CA TRP A 307 17.35 20.07 11.02
C TRP A 307 16.91 21.53 10.99
N SER A 308 17.85 22.43 11.21
CA SER A 308 17.70 23.85 10.94
C SER A 308 17.50 24.13 9.45
N LEU A 309 17.06 25.34 9.10
CA LEU A 309 16.91 25.74 7.70
C LEU A 309 18.23 25.64 6.92
N MET A 310 19.35 25.98 7.57
CA MET A 310 20.69 25.88 7.00
C MET A 310 21.09 24.44 6.72
N GLU A 311 20.85 23.52 7.66
CA GLU A 311 21.12 22.10 7.49
C GLU A 311 20.24 21.48 6.39
N ASN A 312 18.93 21.76 6.37
CA ASN A 312 18.03 21.31 5.31
C ASN A 312 18.52 21.77 3.92
N SER A 313 18.93 23.03 3.81
CA SER A 313 19.40 23.63 2.55
C SER A 313 20.74 23.03 2.11
N SER A 314 21.64 22.77 3.06
CA SER A 314 22.92 22.09 2.82
C SER A 314 22.69 20.67 2.32
N VAL A 315 21.81 19.90 2.98
CA VAL A 315 21.45 18.53 2.58
C VAL A 315 20.85 18.53 1.18
N PHE A 316 19.97 19.47 0.85
CA PHE A 316 19.38 19.58 -0.48
C PHE A 316 20.44 19.82 -1.57
N LEU A 317 21.32 20.81 -1.38
CA LEU A 317 22.37 21.16 -2.35
C LEU A 317 23.38 20.03 -2.51
N GLU A 318 23.83 19.43 -1.40
CA GLU A 318 24.76 18.30 -1.44
C GLU A 318 24.12 17.05 -2.06
N ALA A 319 22.82 16.82 -1.84
CA ALA A 319 22.08 15.74 -2.49
C ALA A 319 22.01 15.93 -4.01
N LEU A 320 21.68 17.14 -4.48
CA LEU A 320 21.70 17.47 -5.91
C LEU A 320 23.09 17.22 -6.50
N LYS A 321 24.13 17.75 -5.85
CA LYS A 321 25.51 17.60 -6.28
C LYS A 321 25.93 16.12 -6.38
N LEU A 322 25.68 15.33 -5.34
CA LEU A 322 25.98 13.90 -5.35
C LEU A 322 25.21 13.16 -6.43
N PHE A 323 23.95 13.54 -6.68
CA PHE A 323 23.13 12.90 -7.70
C PHE A 323 23.67 13.17 -9.11
N PHE A 324 23.97 14.43 -9.45
CA PHE A 324 24.53 14.80 -10.75
C PHE A 324 25.95 14.24 -10.98
N LEU A 325 26.78 14.18 -9.92
CA LEU A 325 28.13 13.62 -10.03
C LEU A 325 28.13 12.09 -10.20
N LYS A 326 27.24 11.37 -9.50
CA LYS A 326 27.27 9.90 -9.44
C LYS A 326 26.32 9.22 -10.42
N ARG A 327 25.26 9.90 -10.87
CA ARG A 327 24.25 9.35 -11.79
C ARG A 327 24.11 10.25 -13.02
N GLN A 328 24.90 9.95 -14.05
CA GLN A 328 24.84 10.64 -15.35
C GLN A 328 23.72 10.16 -16.28
N LYS A 329 23.05 9.03 -15.97
CA LYS A 329 21.95 8.51 -16.80
C LYS A 329 20.59 9.07 -16.31
N PRO A 330 19.67 9.42 -17.22
CA PRO A 330 18.29 9.75 -16.87
C PRO A 330 17.69 8.65 -15.99
N PHE A 331 17.04 9.06 -14.91
CA PHE A 331 16.47 8.14 -13.96
C PHE A 331 15.07 7.78 -14.43
N GLU A 332 14.80 6.50 -14.76
CA GLU A 332 13.42 6.04 -14.79
C GLU A 332 12.89 6.17 -13.36
N ALA A 333 12.07 7.19 -13.13
CA ALA A 333 11.40 7.46 -11.85
C ALA A 333 10.33 6.41 -11.53
N LYS A 334 10.64 5.12 -11.69
CA LYS A 334 9.83 4.03 -11.18
C LYS A 334 10.03 3.92 -9.67
N GLY A 335 9.16 4.59 -8.93
CA GLY A 335 8.66 4.08 -7.66
C GLY A 335 9.51 4.22 -6.39
N ILE A 336 10.63 4.97 -6.38
CA ILE A 336 11.49 5.03 -5.18
C ILE A 336 10.87 5.81 -4.01
N ALA A 337 10.08 6.85 -4.26
CA ALA A 337 9.32 7.50 -3.20
C ALA A 337 7.94 6.85 -3.06
N GLY A 338 7.91 5.55 -2.81
CA GLY A 338 6.73 4.88 -2.28
C GLY A 338 6.30 5.59 -0.98
N ASN A 339 5.01 5.50 -0.62
CA ASN A 339 4.57 5.92 0.71
C ASN A 339 5.53 5.31 1.73
N ILE A 340 6.38 6.11 2.39
CA ILE A 340 7.36 5.57 3.35
C ILE A 340 6.55 5.02 4.51
N VAL A 341 6.26 3.73 4.45
CA VAL A 341 5.55 3.03 5.49
C VAL A 341 6.55 2.81 6.62
N HIS A 342 6.26 3.40 7.79
CA HIS A 342 7.02 3.14 9.01
C HIS A 342 7.12 1.62 9.19
N ALA A 343 8.33 1.10 9.33
CA ALA A 343 8.55 -0.33 9.40
C ALA A 343 9.34 -0.65 10.66
N VAL A 344 8.74 -1.49 11.51
CA VAL A 344 9.31 -1.89 12.80
C VAL A 344 9.72 -3.36 12.71
N ALA A 345 10.97 -3.66 13.08
CA ALA A 345 11.53 -5.01 12.98
C ALA A 345 10.73 -6.04 13.79
N THR A 346 10.24 -5.67 14.98
CA THR A 346 9.45 -6.55 15.84
C THR A 346 8.09 -6.90 15.22
N THR A 347 7.40 -5.93 14.59
CA THR A 347 6.15 -6.19 13.86
C THR A 347 6.37 -7.18 12.72
N ASN A 348 7.44 -7.01 11.93
CA ASN A 348 7.79 -7.95 10.86
C ASN A 348 8.06 -9.36 11.41
N ALA A 349 8.72 -9.49 12.56
CA ALA A 349 8.97 -10.78 13.20
C ALA A 349 7.68 -11.47 13.68
N ILE A 350 6.75 -10.71 14.27
CA ILE A 350 5.42 -11.22 14.68
C ILE A 350 4.66 -11.74 13.45
N ILE A 351 4.58 -10.93 12.40
CA ILE A 351 3.87 -11.30 11.16
C ILE A 351 4.53 -12.51 10.49
N ALA A 352 5.86 -12.58 10.40
CA ALA A 352 6.57 -13.74 9.88
C ALA A 352 6.27 -15.03 10.65
N GLY A 353 6.18 -14.96 11.99
CA GLY A 353 5.76 -16.09 12.82
C GLY A 353 4.34 -16.56 12.50
N LEU A 354 3.40 -15.62 12.37
CA LEU A 354 2.01 -15.91 12.00
C LEU A 354 1.90 -16.54 10.61
N ILE A 355 2.67 -16.08 9.63
CA ILE A 355 2.73 -16.68 8.29
C ILE A 355 3.10 -18.16 8.38
N VAL A 356 4.15 -18.51 9.14
CA VAL A 356 4.59 -19.90 9.28
C VAL A 356 3.55 -20.77 9.99
N ILE A 357 2.86 -20.23 10.99
CA ILE A 357 1.76 -20.93 11.67
C ILE A 357 0.64 -21.27 10.67
N GLU A 358 0.20 -20.31 9.86
CA GLU A 358 -0.81 -20.56 8.85
C GLU A 358 -0.31 -21.50 7.74
N ALA A 359 0.97 -21.41 7.34
CA ALA A 359 1.57 -22.33 6.35
C ALA A 359 1.52 -23.78 6.82
N ILE A 360 1.81 -24.03 8.09
CA ILE A 360 1.73 -25.37 8.68
C ILE A 360 0.29 -25.90 8.63
N LYS A 361 -0.72 -25.07 8.94
CA LYS A 361 -2.13 -25.46 8.85
C LYS A 361 -2.54 -25.76 7.41
N VAL A 362 -2.08 -24.95 6.45
CA VAL A 362 -2.30 -25.16 5.02
C VAL A 362 -1.75 -26.51 4.56
N LEU A 363 -0.50 -26.82 4.91
CA LEU A 363 0.15 -28.10 4.58
C LEU A 363 -0.52 -29.32 5.21
N GLN A 364 -1.25 -29.12 6.30
CA GLN A 364 -2.05 -30.16 6.97
C GLN A 364 -3.47 -30.27 6.42
N ASN A 365 -3.85 -29.38 5.49
CA ASN A 365 -5.23 -29.21 5.02
C ASN A 365 -6.21 -28.97 6.17
N ASP A 366 -5.78 -28.28 7.22
CA ASP A 366 -6.58 -27.97 8.42
C ASP A 366 -7.43 -26.70 8.20
N THR A 367 -8.34 -26.78 7.23
CA THR A 367 -9.15 -25.64 6.77
C THR A 367 -10.04 -25.03 7.84
N LYS A 368 -10.39 -25.79 8.89
CA LYS A 368 -11.26 -25.33 9.99
C LYS A 368 -10.55 -24.35 10.94
N ASN A 369 -9.22 -24.42 11.00
CA ASN A 369 -8.40 -23.63 11.90
C ASN A 369 -7.63 -22.50 11.22
N TYR A 370 -7.89 -22.26 9.92
CA TYR A 370 -7.38 -21.08 9.24
C TYR A 370 -7.91 -19.83 9.93
N ARG A 371 -7.05 -18.83 10.10
CA ARG A 371 -7.44 -17.54 10.68
C ARG A 371 -6.83 -16.41 9.87
N MET A 372 -7.62 -15.37 9.65
CA MET A 372 -7.08 -14.05 9.33
C MET A 372 -6.73 -13.37 10.64
N THR A 373 -5.46 -13.04 10.86
CA THR A 373 -5.00 -12.48 12.15
C THR A 373 -4.53 -11.06 11.95
N TYR A 374 -5.10 -10.13 12.74
CA TYR A 374 -4.65 -8.75 12.81
C TYR A 374 -3.75 -8.53 14.02
N CYS A 375 -2.59 -7.94 13.82
CA CYS A 375 -1.72 -7.39 14.86
C CYS A 375 -2.09 -5.93 15.08
N LEU A 376 -2.52 -5.61 16.30
CA LEU A 376 -2.95 -4.26 16.69
C LEU A 376 -1.82 -3.53 17.42
N GLU A 377 -1.86 -2.19 17.42
CA GLU A 377 -0.93 -1.36 18.19
C GLU A 377 -1.30 -1.35 19.68
N HIS A 378 -2.60 -1.34 19.96
CA HIS A 378 -3.15 -1.41 21.30
C HIS A 378 -4.15 -2.56 21.39
N PRO A 379 -4.20 -3.29 22.53
CA PRO A 379 -5.12 -4.40 22.69
C PRO A 379 -6.58 -3.96 22.50
N ALA A 380 -7.30 -4.63 21.62
CA ALA A 380 -8.76 -4.51 21.52
C ALA A 380 -9.38 -5.77 22.12
N ARG A 381 -10.38 -5.60 23.00
CA ARG A 381 -11.02 -6.72 23.72
C ARG A 381 -10.00 -7.64 24.43
N LYS A 382 -8.96 -7.06 25.01
CA LYS A 382 -7.83 -7.74 25.68
C LYS A 382 -6.95 -8.61 24.74
N MET A 383 -7.07 -8.46 23.43
CA MET A 383 -6.25 -9.18 22.45
C MET A 383 -5.40 -8.20 21.64
N LEU A 384 -4.10 -8.47 21.56
CA LEU A 384 -3.17 -7.76 20.67
C LEU A 384 -3.14 -8.40 19.28
N LEU A 385 -3.22 -9.74 19.24
CA LEU A 385 -3.42 -10.53 18.03
C LEU A 385 -4.89 -10.92 17.98
N MET A 386 -5.61 -10.38 17.01
CA MET A 386 -7.05 -10.59 16.84
C MET A 386 -7.29 -11.54 15.67
N PRO A 387 -7.47 -12.84 15.92
CA PRO A 387 -7.86 -13.79 14.88
C PRO A 387 -9.35 -13.63 14.55
N VAL A 388 -9.67 -13.68 13.27
CA VAL A 388 -11.02 -13.76 12.73
C VAL A 388 -11.09 -14.91 11.74
N ASP A 389 -12.30 -15.42 11.51
CA ASP A 389 -12.50 -16.45 10.49
C ASP A 389 -12.25 -15.85 9.10
N PRO A 390 -11.59 -16.59 8.19
CA PRO A 390 -11.41 -16.15 6.81
C PRO A 390 -12.77 -15.93 6.13
N PHE A 391 -12.87 -14.87 5.33
CA PHE A 391 -14.07 -14.61 4.55
C PHE A 391 -14.22 -15.63 3.41
N GLU A 392 -15.47 -15.95 3.08
CA GLU A 392 -15.80 -16.75 1.90
C GLU A 392 -15.52 -15.99 0.59
N PRO A 393 -15.29 -16.70 -0.54
CA PRO A 393 -15.16 -16.06 -1.84
C PRO A 393 -16.34 -15.14 -2.17
N ASN A 394 -16.02 -13.89 -2.52
CA ASN A 394 -17.04 -12.94 -2.96
C ASN A 394 -17.55 -13.36 -4.36
N LYS A 395 -18.86 -13.65 -4.45
CA LYS A 395 -19.52 -14.06 -5.71
C LYS A 395 -19.47 -13.00 -6.80
N SER A 396 -19.22 -11.75 -6.43
CA SER A 396 -19.04 -10.60 -7.33
C SER A 396 -17.55 -10.25 -7.52
N CYS A 397 -16.60 -11.10 -7.12
CA CYS A 397 -15.19 -10.85 -7.41
C CYS A 397 -14.88 -11.22 -8.86
N TYR A 398 -14.52 -10.26 -9.70
CA TYR A 398 -14.15 -10.48 -11.10
C TYR A 398 -12.86 -11.29 -11.32
N VAL A 399 -12.12 -11.61 -10.25
CA VAL A 399 -10.86 -12.34 -10.30
C VAL A 399 -11.04 -13.81 -9.95
N CYS A 400 -11.73 -14.11 -8.83
CA CYS A 400 -11.89 -15.48 -8.36
C CYS A 400 -13.32 -16.04 -8.51
N SER A 401 -14.27 -15.25 -9.00
CA SER A 401 -15.64 -15.70 -9.28
C SER A 401 -15.82 -15.97 -10.77
N GLU A 402 -16.64 -16.96 -11.10
CA GLU A 402 -17.08 -17.24 -12.47
C GLU A 402 -18.30 -16.39 -12.88
N THR A 403 -18.86 -15.61 -11.96
CA THR A 403 -20.01 -14.74 -12.24
C THR A 403 -19.62 -13.62 -13.21
N PRO A 404 -20.33 -13.47 -14.35
CA PRO A 404 -20.07 -12.36 -15.26
C PRO A 404 -20.34 -10.99 -14.60
N LEU A 405 -19.48 -10.03 -14.90
CA LEU A 405 -19.70 -8.61 -14.63
C LEU A 405 -20.84 -8.07 -15.49
N SER A 406 -21.44 -6.95 -15.08
CA SER A 406 -22.48 -6.26 -15.85
C SER A 406 -22.03 -4.83 -16.14
N LEU A 407 -21.91 -4.48 -17.42
CA LEU A 407 -21.51 -3.15 -17.87
C LEU A 407 -22.68 -2.45 -18.56
N GLU A 408 -23.20 -1.40 -17.95
CA GLU A 408 -24.23 -0.53 -18.54
C GLU A 408 -23.58 0.59 -19.32
N ILE A 409 -23.87 0.67 -20.63
CA ILE A 409 -23.27 1.60 -21.59
C ILE A 409 -24.23 1.91 -22.74
N ASN A 410 -24.03 3.05 -23.41
CA ASN A 410 -24.74 3.35 -24.66
C ASN A 410 -23.97 2.72 -25.85
N THR A 411 -24.45 1.59 -26.37
CA THR A 411 -23.79 0.85 -27.46
C THR A 411 -23.77 1.58 -28.81
N HIS A 412 -24.54 2.66 -28.96
CA HIS A 412 -24.60 3.48 -30.17
C HIS A 412 -23.65 4.68 -30.13
N ARG A 413 -23.18 5.08 -28.94
CA ARG A 413 -22.31 6.25 -28.75
C ARG A 413 -20.91 5.88 -28.29
N THR A 414 -20.79 4.87 -27.45
CA THR A 414 -19.51 4.45 -26.87
C THR A 414 -18.64 3.73 -27.90
N LYS A 415 -17.37 4.14 -28.00
CA LYS A 415 -16.37 3.47 -28.84
C LYS A 415 -15.70 2.31 -28.09
N LEU A 416 -15.16 1.35 -28.83
CA LEU A 416 -14.40 0.25 -28.23
C LEU A 416 -13.18 0.74 -27.45
N ARG A 417 -12.51 1.80 -27.94
CA ARG A 417 -11.40 2.48 -27.24
C ARG A 417 -11.74 2.87 -25.81
N ASP A 418 -12.91 3.47 -25.61
CA ASP A 418 -13.33 3.95 -24.29
C ASP A 418 -13.53 2.77 -23.31
N VAL A 419 -14.04 1.64 -23.80
CA VAL A 419 -14.19 0.42 -22.99
C VAL A 419 -12.81 -0.15 -22.63
N VAL A 420 -11.89 -0.23 -23.58
CA VAL A 420 -10.52 -0.71 -23.35
C VAL A 420 -9.81 0.16 -22.32
N GLU A 421 -9.83 1.49 -22.48
CA GLU A 421 -9.10 2.41 -21.61
C GLU A 421 -9.76 2.56 -20.24
N LYS A 422 -11.07 2.87 -20.19
CA LYS A 422 -11.76 3.23 -18.95
C LYS A 422 -12.22 2.03 -18.13
N ILE A 423 -12.56 0.90 -18.76
CA ILE A 423 -13.02 -0.29 -18.04
C ILE A 423 -11.87 -1.29 -17.90
N VAL A 424 -11.33 -1.76 -19.01
CA VAL A 424 -10.40 -2.90 -19.02
C VAL A 424 -9.05 -2.52 -18.39
N ARG A 425 -8.44 -1.43 -18.84
CA ARG A 425 -7.17 -0.95 -18.30
C ARG A 425 -7.35 -0.25 -16.95
N ALA A 426 -8.22 0.75 -16.86
CA ALA A 426 -8.32 1.58 -15.66
C ALA A 426 -9.06 0.89 -14.48
N LYS A 427 -10.20 0.23 -14.71
CA LYS A 427 -10.98 -0.41 -13.62
C LYS A 427 -10.57 -1.85 -13.33
N LEU A 428 -10.32 -2.67 -14.35
CA LEU A 428 -9.93 -4.08 -14.18
C LEU A 428 -8.40 -4.28 -14.05
N GLY A 429 -7.61 -3.28 -14.44
CA GLY A 429 -6.15 -3.31 -14.29
C GLY A 429 -5.44 -4.25 -15.27
N MET A 430 -6.07 -4.58 -16.40
CA MET A 430 -5.47 -5.43 -17.44
C MET A 430 -4.42 -4.66 -18.26
N SER A 431 -3.25 -5.25 -18.41
CA SER A 431 -2.08 -4.67 -19.10
C SER A 431 -2.07 -5.00 -20.59
N LEU A 432 -2.34 -6.26 -20.96
CA LEU A 432 -2.37 -6.73 -22.34
C LEU A 432 -3.70 -7.45 -22.60
N PRO A 433 -4.81 -6.69 -22.71
CA PRO A 433 -6.12 -7.30 -22.83
C PRO A 433 -6.40 -7.82 -24.23
N LEU A 434 -7.04 -8.99 -24.25
CA LEU A 434 -7.65 -9.65 -25.39
C LEU A 434 -9.17 -9.65 -25.16
N ILE A 435 -9.95 -9.12 -26.12
CA ILE A 435 -11.41 -8.99 -26.03
C ILE A 435 -12.07 -9.82 -27.11
N MET A 436 -12.92 -10.75 -26.71
CA MET A 436 -13.67 -11.64 -27.60
C MET A 436 -15.18 -11.48 -27.44
N HIS A 437 -15.89 -11.63 -28.55
CA HIS A 437 -17.33 -11.87 -28.58
C HIS A 437 -17.57 -13.25 -29.20
N GLY A 438 -17.87 -14.24 -28.35
CA GLY A 438 -17.93 -15.65 -28.78
C GLY A 438 -16.53 -16.12 -29.24
N SER A 439 -16.41 -16.56 -30.49
CA SER A 439 -15.12 -16.91 -31.10
C SER A 439 -14.48 -15.75 -31.89
N ALA A 440 -15.17 -14.60 -32.01
CA ALA A 440 -14.66 -13.46 -32.74
C ALA A 440 -13.75 -12.61 -31.85
N LEU A 441 -12.51 -12.40 -32.30
CA LEU A 441 -11.54 -11.56 -31.62
C LEU A 441 -11.74 -10.10 -32.06
N LEU A 442 -12.13 -9.25 -31.11
CA LEU A 442 -12.45 -7.85 -31.37
C LEU A 442 -11.23 -6.93 -31.21
N TYR A 443 -10.36 -7.27 -30.26
CA TYR A 443 -9.18 -6.49 -29.89
C TYR A 443 -8.15 -7.37 -29.19
N GLU A 444 -6.87 -7.14 -29.47
CA GLU A 444 -5.73 -7.80 -28.82
C GLU A 444 -4.54 -6.85 -28.78
N VAL A 445 -3.67 -7.04 -27.78
CA VAL A 445 -2.39 -6.35 -27.68
C VAL A 445 -1.29 -7.39 -27.47
N GLY A 446 -0.36 -7.46 -28.41
CA GLY A 446 0.79 -8.35 -28.37
C GLY A 446 1.90 -7.85 -29.30
N ASP A 447 3.13 -8.20 -28.98
CA ASP A 447 4.32 -7.85 -29.79
C ASP A 447 4.49 -8.78 -31.02
N ASP A 448 3.69 -9.85 -31.07
CA ASP A 448 3.68 -10.92 -32.05
C ASP A 448 2.53 -10.81 -33.07
N LEU A 449 1.83 -9.68 -33.09
CA LEU A 449 0.73 -9.43 -34.03
C LEU A 449 1.24 -8.95 -35.40
N ASP A 450 0.69 -9.55 -36.46
CA ASP A 450 0.94 -9.11 -37.84
C ASP A 450 0.38 -7.69 -38.09
N GLU A 451 1.05 -6.91 -38.95
CA GLU A 451 0.69 -5.51 -39.24
C GLU A 451 -0.79 -5.35 -39.66
N ASP A 452 -1.31 -6.28 -40.45
CA ASP A 452 -2.71 -6.29 -40.90
C ASP A 452 -3.69 -6.48 -39.73
N MET A 453 -3.34 -7.30 -38.72
CA MET A 453 -4.16 -7.48 -37.52
C MET A 453 -4.15 -6.23 -36.65
N VAL A 454 -2.98 -5.63 -36.47
CA VAL A 454 -2.83 -4.37 -35.73
C VAL A 454 -3.67 -3.26 -36.38
N ALA A 455 -3.63 -3.14 -37.71
CA ALA A 455 -4.45 -2.17 -38.44
C ALA A 455 -5.95 -2.44 -38.27
N ASN A 456 -6.37 -3.70 -38.29
CA ASN A 456 -7.77 -4.07 -38.07
C ASN A 456 -8.26 -3.75 -36.65
N TYR A 457 -7.45 -4.07 -35.62
CA TYR A 457 -7.80 -3.74 -34.24
C TYR A 457 -7.81 -2.23 -34.00
N ALA A 458 -6.87 -1.48 -34.58
CA ALA A 458 -6.88 -0.03 -34.55
C ALA A 458 -8.14 0.55 -35.20
N ALA A 459 -8.58 0.00 -36.34
CA ALA A 459 -9.84 0.40 -36.98
C ALA A 459 -11.07 0.06 -36.12
N ASN A 460 -11.04 -1.04 -35.36
CA ASN A 460 -12.13 -1.41 -34.46
C ASN A 460 -12.21 -0.49 -33.23
N LEU A 461 -11.09 0.02 -32.73
CA LEU A 461 -11.05 0.93 -31.56
C LEU A 461 -11.89 2.19 -31.77
N ASP A 462 -11.93 2.72 -32.99
CA ASP A 462 -12.62 3.98 -33.31
C ASP A 462 -14.10 3.80 -33.70
N LYS A 463 -14.56 2.56 -33.89
CA LYS A 463 -15.97 2.23 -34.15
C LYS A 463 -16.77 2.23 -32.85
N VAL A 464 -18.05 2.58 -32.98
CA VAL A 464 -19.02 2.37 -31.89
C VAL A 464 -19.32 0.87 -31.74
N LEU A 465 -19.65 0.45 -30.53
CA LEU A 465 -19.81 -0.97 -30.19
C LEU A 465 -20.80 -1.72 -31.09
N SER A 466 -21.90 -1.07 -31.48
CA SER A 466 -22.90 -1.63 -32.39
C SER A 466 -22.46 -1.75 -33.85
N GLU A 467 -21.38 -1.07 -34.26
CA GLU A 467 -20.83 -1.08 -35.63
C GLU A 467 -19.57 -1.95 -35.78
N LEU A 468 -19.18 -2.64 -34.72
CA LEU A 468 -18.07 -3.60 -34.78
C LEU A 468 -18.38 -4.75 -35.77
N PRO A 469 -17.35 -5.40 -36.35
CA PRO A 469 -17.53 -6.52 -37.29
C PRO A 469 -18.47 -7.60 -36.74
N THR A 470 -18.39 -7.86 -35.44
CA THR A 470 -19.39 -8.59 -34.68
C THR A 470 -20.08 -7.60 -33.73
N PRO A 471 -21.30 -7.14 -34.03
CA PRO A 471 -21.98 -6.10 -33.26
C PRO A 471 -22.09 -6.44 -31.78
N VAL A 472 -21.78 -5.48 -30.92
CA VAL A 472 -21.95 -5.58 -29.46
C VAL A 472 -23.18 -4.77 -29.06
N THR A 473 -24.26 -5.48 -28.74
CA THR A 473 -25.57 -4.94 -28.33
C THR A 473 -25.93 -5.34 -26.89
N SER A 474 -27.06 -4.86 -26.38
CA SER A 474 -27.59 -5.33 -25.09
C SER A 474 -27.71 -6.86 -25.05
N GLY A 475 -27.28 -7.47 -23.96
CA GLY A 475 -27.22 -8.92 -23.76
C GLY A 475 -25.96 -9.60 -24.33
N THR A 476 -25.09 -8.85 -25.01
CA THR A 476 -23.82 -9.40 -25.52
C THR A 476 -22.90 -9.74 -24.36
N MET A 477 -22.30 -10.93 -24.41
CA MET A 477 -21.29 -11.36 -23.45
C MET A 477 -19.91 -11.25 -24.09
N LEU A 478 -19.08 -10.39 -23.52
CA LEU A 478 -17.67 -10.26 -23.88
C LEU A 478 -16.83 -11.12 -22.93
N THR A 479 -15.88 -11.86 -23.49
CA THR A 479 -14.81 -12.49 -22.72
C THR A 479 -13.58 -11.60 -22.82
N ILE A 480 -13.00 -11.24 -21.69
CA ILE A 480 -11.81 -10.40 -21.62
C ILE A 480 -10.72 -11.17 -20.89
N GLU A 481 -9.59 -11.33 -21.54
CA GLU A 481 -8.45 -12.10 -21.05
C GLU A 481 -7.20 -11.24 -21.03
N ASP A 482 -6.36 -11.45 -20.05
CA ASP A 482 -4.99 -10.94 -20.01
C ASP A 482 -4.10 -12.13 -19.65
N LEU A 483 -3.47 -12.71 -20.68
CA LEU A 483 -2.64 -13.90 -20.56
C LEU A 483 -1.40 -13.62 -19.70
N GLN A 484 -0.85 -12.40 -19.78
CA GLN A 484 0.31 -12.02 -18.97
C GLN A 484 -0.04 -11.95 -17.48
N GLN A 485 -1.27 -11.53 -17.16
CA GLN A 485 -1.74 -11.43 -15.78
C GLN A 485 -2.50 -12.67 -15.30
N GLU A 486 -2.66 -13.70 -16.15
CA GLU A 486 -3.44 -14.90 -15.89
C GLU A 486 -4.85 -14.57 -15.37
N LEU A 487 -5.50 -13.58 -16.01
CA LEU A 487 -6.81 -13.07 -15.64
C LEU A 487 -7.79 -13.26 -16.80
N SER A 488 -8.94 -13.86 -16.53
CA SER A 488 -10.05 -13.94 -17.47
C SER A 488 -11.34 -13.55 -16.76
N CYS A 489 -12.15 -12.69 -17.38
CA CYS A 489 -13.47 -12.35 -16.87
C CYS A 489 -14.48 -12.20 -18.01
N LYS A 490 -15.76 -12.34 -17.67
CA LYS A 490 -16.87 -12.17 -18.62
C LYS A 490 -17.62 -10.89 -18.27
N ILE A 491 -17.95 -10.08 -19.26
CA ILE A 491 -18.75 -8.87 -19.10
C ILE A 491 -20.02 -8.99 -19.94
N ASN A 492 -21.17 -8.94 -19.28
CA ASN A 492 -22.47 -8.79 -19.91
C ASN A 492 -22.77 -7.32 -20.18
N ILE A 493 -23.02 -6.97 -21.43
CA ILE A 493 -23.34 -5.62 -21.87
C ILE A 493 -24.83 -5.35 -21.68
N LYS A 494 -25.17 -4.24 -21.03
CA LYS A 494 -26.53 -3.73 -20.92
C LYS A 494 -26.61 -2.38 -21.59
N HIS A 495 -27.43 -2.28 -22.63
CA HIS A 495 -27.65 -1.01 -23.29
C HIS A 495 -28.45 -0.06 -22.38
N ARG A 496 -27.96 1.17 -22.23
CA ARG A 496 -28.67 2.27 -21.56
C ARG A 496 -28.46 3.55 -22.38
N GLU A 497 -29.57 4.24 -22.69
CA GLU A 497 -29.53 5.42 -23.56
C GLU A 497 -28.95 6.66 -22.86
N GLU A 498 -29.40 6.92 -21.63
CA GLU A 498 -29.11 8.14 -20.88
C GLU A 498 -28.38 7.85 -19.57
N PHE A 499 -27.35 8.66 -19.28
CA PHE A 499 -26.55 8.62 -18.07
C PHE A 499 -26.64 9.96 -17.35
N ASP A 500 -26.57 9.93 -16.02
CA ASP A 500 -26.54 11.14 -15.20
C ASP A 500 -25.15 11.77 -15.34
N GLU A 501 -25.03 12.92 -16.00
CA GLU A 501 -23.73 13.54 -16.29
C GLU A 501 -22.94 13.94 -15.03
N GLU A 502 -23.62 14.17 -13.89
CA GLU A 502 -22.96 14.50 -12.62
C GLU A 502 -22.46 13.25 -11.90
N LYS A 503 -23.24 12.16 -11.91
CA LYS A 503 -22.88 10.92 -11.20
C LYS A 503 -22.07 9.94 -12.02
N GLU A 504 -22.27 9.95 -13.33
CA GLU A 504 -21.78 8.96 -14.30
C GLU A 504 -21.11 9.67 -15.49
N PRO A 505 -20.08 10.52 -15.27
CA PRO A 505 -19.52 11.39 -16.31
C PRO A 505 -18.90 10.62 -17.49
N ASP A 506 -18.53 9.36 -17.28
CA ASP A 506 -17.99 8.50 -18.32
C ASP A 506 -19.07 7.83 -19.19
N GLY A 507 -20.35 7.89 -18.80
CA GLY A 507 -21.45 7.17 -19.46
C GLY A 507 -21.32 5.63 -19.35
N MET A 508 -20.64 5.14 -18.31
CA MET A 508 -20.38 3.71 -18.10
C MET A 508 -20.49 3.30 -16.64
N VAL A 509 -21.31 2.28 -16.35
CA VAL A 509 -21.48 1.73 -15.00
C VAL A 509 -21.11 0.26 -14.99
N LEU A 510 -20.04 -0.07 -14.28
CA LEU A 510 -19.64 -1.46 -14.05
C LEU A 510 -20.22 -1.94 -12.72
N SER A 511 -21.10 -2.93 -12.79
CA SER A 511 -21.75 -3.55 -11.64
C SER A 511 -21.38 -5.05 -11.56
N GLY A 512 -21.60 -5.64 -10.38
CA GLY A 512 -20.98 -6.92 -10.04
C GLY A 512 -19.49 -6.78 -9.69
N TRP A 513 -19.03 -5.54 -9.47
CA TRP A 513 -17.70 -5.16 -9.01
C TRP A 513 -17.87 -4.36 -7.71
N THR A 514 -17.30 -4.80 -6.60
CA THR A 514 -17.32 -4.04 -5.35
C THR A 514 -16.28 -2.94 -5.41
N GLN A 515 -16.71 -1.69 -5.61
CA GLN A 515 -15.87 -0.49 -5.56
C GLN A 515 -15.51 -0.16 -4.10
N SER A 516 -14.32 0.41 -3.84
CA SER A 516 -14.06 1.06 -2.54
C SER A 516 -15.04 2.23 -2.39
N PRO A 517 -15.71 2.42 -1.24
CA PRO A 517 -16.59 3.57 -1.05
C PRO A 517 -15.83 4.87 -1.32
N ALA A 518 -16.42 5.77 -2.11
CA ALA A 518 -15.96 7.14 -2.22
C ALA A 518 -16.10 7.82 -0.85
N VAL A 519 -15.09 8.59 -0.45
CA VAL A 519 -15.18 9.43 0.75
C VAL A 519 -16.18 10.55 0.46
N ALA A 520 -17.43 10.36 0.84
CA ALA A 520 -18.42 11.43 0.83
C ALA A 520 -17.96 12.51 1.83
N GLN A 521 -17.68 13.71 1.32
CA GLN A 521 -17.78 14.92 2.13
C GLN A 521 -19.28 15.17 2.33
N ASP A 522 -19.79 14.93 3.52
CA ASP A 522 -21.12 15.41 3.87
C ASP A 522 -21.14 15.99 5.29
N ASP A 523 -21.31 17.31 5.32
CA ASP A 523 -21.57 18.12 6.49
C ASP A 523 -23.04 17.91 6.92
N LYS A 524 -23.29 17.05 7.93
CA LYS A 524 -24.35 17.25 8.95
C LYS A 524 -24.34 16.18 10.05
N LYS A 525 -24.50 16.66 11.28
CA LYS A 525 -24.49 15.92 12.56
C LYS A 525 -25.68 14.96 12.74
N SER A 526 -25.39 13.71 13.10
CA SER A 526 -26.11 12.96 14.16
C SER A 526 -25.32 11.75 14.68
N THR A 527 -24.84 11.91 15.92
CA THR A 527 -24.76 10.94 17.05
C THR A 527 -24.37 9.45 16.83
N ALA A 528 -23.11 9.17 17.21
CA ALA A 528 -22.58 8.11 18.11
C ALA A 528 -22.73 6.60 17.77
N ASN A 529 -21.61 5.91 17.50
CA ASN A 529 -20.82 5.20 18.54
C ASN A 529 -19.57 4.47 18.00
N ALA A 530 -18.57 4.32 18.89
CA ALA A 530 -17.28 3.62 18.77
C ALA A 530 -16.10 4.42 18.19
N GLY A 531 -15.43 5.16 19.08
CA GLY A 531 -14.34 6.08 18.80
C GLY A 531 -12.97 5.45 18.60
N SER A 532 -12.24 6.06 17.65
CA SER A 532 -10.78 6.08 17.60
C SER A 532 -10.29 7.26 18.46
N THR A 533 -9.35 6.99 19.36
CA THR A 533 -8.72 7.97 20.25
C THR A 533 -7.57 8.68 19.56
N SER A 534 -7.62 10.01 19.50
CA SER A 534 -6.43 10.87 19.39
C SER A 534 -6.35 11.78 20.61
N ASN A 535 -5.13 11.87 21.15
CA ASN A 535 -4.72 12.52 22.39
C ASN A 535 -5.27 13.94 22.60
N ALA A 536 -5.75 14.18 23.81
CA ALA A 536 -6.07 15.48 24.36
C ALA A 536 -4.85 16.07 25.09
N SER A 537 -4.45 17.29 24.73
CA SER A 537 -3.76 18.22 25.62
C SER A 537 -4.83 19.10 26.27
N ALA A 538 -4.87 19.06 27.61
CA ALA A 538 -5.79 19.83 28.43
C ALA A 538 -5.33 21.30 28.57
N SER A 539 -6.29 22.22 28.51
CA SER A 539 -6.26 23.45 29.30
C SER A 539 -7.69 23.87 29.63
N THR A 540 -7.90 24.01 30.93
CA THR A 540 -9.05 24.50 31.68
C THR A 540 -9.51 25.91 31.27
N GLU A 541 -10.82 26.18 31.32
CA GLU A 541 -11.41 27.12 32.28
C GLU A 541 -12.94 27.16 32.18
N ALA A 542 -13.55 27.56 33.29
CA ALA A 542 -14.93 27.38 33.68
C ALA A 542 -15.79 28.63 33.47
N GLU A 543 -17.10 28.44 33.70
CA GLU A 543 -18.15 29.36 34.19
C GLU A 543 -19.40 29.29 33.29
N LYS A 544 -20.50 28.67 33.71
CA LYS A 544 -21.49 28.95 34.77
C LYS A 544 -22.63 29.88 34.30
N THR A 545 -23.80 29.55 34.89
CA THR A 545 -25.09 30.26 34.99
C THR A 545 -25.99 30.24 33.76
N ASP A 546 -27.31 30.18 33.88
CA ASP A 546 -28.28 29.59 34.82
C ASP A 546 -29.66 29.88 34.19
N ASP A 547 -30.68 29.19 34.70
CA ASP A 547 -32.11 29.55 34.68
C ASP A 547 -32.94 29.28 33.40
N VAL A 548 -33.79 28.24 33.38
CA VAL A 548 -35.10 28.07 34.05
C VAL A 548 -36.20 28.85 33.29
N GLU A 549 -37.16 28.17 32.67
CA GLU A 549 -38.48 27.91 33.29
C GLU A 549 -39.43 27.13 32.37
N THR A 550 -40.17 26.24 33.02
CA THR A 550 -41.15 25.27 32.55
C THR A 550 -42.54 25.86 32.26
N THR A 551 -43.24 25.32 31.25
CA THR A 551 -44.70 25.01 31.24
C THR A 551 -44.93 23.99 30.10
N GLY A 552 -45.80 22.98 30.08
CA GLY A 552 -46.89 22.53 30.93
C GLY A 552 -47.99 21.88 30.06
N ARG A 553 -48.31 20.60 30.31
CA ARG A 553 -49.60 19.87 30.10
C ARG A 553 -49.95 19.10 28.79
N LYS A 554 -50.15 17.78 29.01
CA LYS A 554 -51.36 16.93 28.80
C LYS A 554 -51.68 16.31 27.41
N ARG A 555 -51.72 14.96 27.35
CA ARG A 555 -52.88 14.01 27.20
C ARG A 555 -52.34 12.59 26.88
N LYS A 556 -52.59 11.51 27.66
CA LYS A 556 -53.77 10.61 27.81
C LYS A 556 -54.06 9.71 26.57
N LEU A 557 -53.89 8.38 26.71
CA LEU A 557 -54.91 7.28 26.76
C LEU A 557 -55.59 7.01 25.41
N SER A 558 -56.03 5.82 24.97
CA SER A 558 -56.13 4.39 25.36
C SER A 558 -56.54 3.70 24.03
N GLU A 559 -56.59 2.39 23.78
CA GLU A 559 -57.34 1.35 24.47
C GLU A 559 -57.17 0.06 23.65
N ALA A 560 -57.17 -1.10 24.32
CA ALA A 560 -57.24 -2.43 23.73
C ALA A 560 -58.32 -3.21 24.49
N SER A 561 -59.14 -3.95 23.76
CA SER A 561 -60.05 -5.02 24.20
C SER A 561 -60.45 -5.80 22.92
N GLU A 562 -60.67 -7.11 22.88
CA GLU A 562 -61.38 -8.00 23.80
C GLU A 562 -60.86 -9.46 23.74
N ALA A 563 -61.35 -10.27 24.67
CA ALA A 563 -60.91 -11.61 25.07
C ALA A 563 -61.76 -12.78 24.48
N VAL A 564 -61.32 -14.03 24.72
CA VAL A 564 -62.01 -15.11 25.49
C VAL A 564 -61.46 -16.52 25.13
N ASN A 565 -61.33 -17.35 26.18
CA ASN A 565 -60.89 -18.76 26.38
C ASN A 565 -61.88 -19.82 25.75
N PRO A 566 -61.84 -21.17 25.95
CA PRO A 566 -60.95 -22.09 26.72
C PRO A 566 -60.70 -23.51 26.07
N ASP A 567 -60.09 -24.42 26.85
CA ASP A 567 -60.31 -25.89 26.94
C ASP A 567 -59.24 -26.92 26.46
N ILE A 568 -58.97 -27.87 27.39
CA ILE A 568 -58.18 -29.12 27.30
C ILE A 568 -59.17 -30.30 27.40
N PRO A 569 -58.93 -31.50 26.80
CA PRO A 569 -58.49 -32.69 27.60
C PRO A 569 -57.46 -33.61 26.86
N SER A 570 -56.40 -34.10 27.52
CA SER A 570 -56.22 -35.47 28.09
C SER A 570 -55.90 -36.56 27.01
N VAL A 571 -54.98 -37.55 27.10
CA VAL A 571 -54.31 -38.26 28.21
C VAL A 571 -53.23 -39.25 27.65
N ALA A 572 -52.24 -39.55 28.50
CA ALA A 572 -51.40 -40.76 28.63
C ALA A 572 -50.17 -41.02 27.73
N GLY A 573 -49.02 -41.24 28.40
CA GLY A 573 -48.03 -42.23 27.96
C GLY A 573 -46.57 -42.08 28.42
N SER A 574 -46.27 -42.53 29.65
CA SER A 574 -44.98 -43.03 30.17
C SER A 574 -43.77 -42.10 30.43
N SER A 575 -43.62 -41.76 31.71
CA SER A 575 -42.44 -41.92 32.58
C SER A 575 -41.03 -42.12 31.97
N THR A 576 -40.06 -41.29 32.36
CA THR A 576 -39.13 -41.58 33.48
C THR A 576 -38.11 -40.45 33.76
N ARG A 577 -38.02 -40.09 35.05
CA ARG A 577 -36.87 -39.61 35.87
C ARG A 577 -36.30 -38.19 35.71
N ASN A 578 -36.45 -37.44 36.81
CA ASN A 578 -35.83 -36.16 37.20
C ASN A 578 -34.29 -36.15 37.12
N PRO A 579 -33.71 -34.94 37.11
CA PRO A 579 -32.61 -34.59 38.01
C PRO A 579 -33.01 -33.46 38.98
N GLU A 580 -32.57 -33.64 40.23
CA GLU A 580 -32.74 -32.72 41.34
C GLU A 580 -31.82 -31.49 41.27
N LYS A 581 -32.32 -30.44 41.90
CA LYS A 581 -31.66 -29.20 42.32
C LYS A 581 -30.52 -29.53 43.30
N LEU A 582 -29.36 -28.87 43.18
CA LEU A 582 -28.45 -28.70 44.31
C LEU A 582 -27.67 -27.39 44.18
N GLU A 583 -27.48 -26.80 45.35
CA GLU A 583 -27.10 -25.43 45.67
C GLU A 583 -25.61 -25.15 45.42
N LEU A 584 -25.31 -23.88 45.14
CA LEU A 584 -23.96 -23.33 45.07
C LEU A 584 -23.43 -23.13 46.49
N VAL A 585 -22.30 -23.78 46.79
CA VAL A 585 -21.48 -23.55 47.98
C VAL A 585 -20.22 -22.83 47.52
N ASP A 586 -19.98 -21.66 48.12
CA ASP A 586 -18.70 -20.94 48.10
C ASP A 586 -17.66 -21.75 48.87
N ASP A 587 -16.49 -21.98 48.26
CA ASP A 587 -15.27 -22.37 48.97
C ASP A 587 -14.11 -21.53 48.41
N ASP A 588 -13.64 -20.60 49.23
CA ASP A 588 -12.29 -20.02 49.18
C ASP A 588 -11.27 -21.12 49.56
N ASP A 589 -10.17 -21.25 48.81
CA ASP A 589 -8.83 -21.22 49.42
C ASP A 589 -7.67 -21.35 48.41
N GLU A 590 -6.73 -20.43 48.63
CA GLU A 590 -5.27 -20.51 48.54
C GLU A 590 -4.53 -20.94 47.25
N LEU A 591 -3.88 -19.92 46.68
CA LEU A 591 -2.77 -20.01 45.74
C LEU A 591 -1.46 -19.88 46.52
N VAL A 592 -0.76 -21.00 46.73
CA VAL A 592 0.54 -21.07 47.40
C VAL A 592 1.63 -20.47 46.51
N ILE A 593 2.16 -19.31 46.93
CA ILE A 593 3.40 -18.73 46.40
C ILE A 593 4.54 -19.13 47.35
N PHE A 594 5.53 -19.85 46.82
CA PHE A 594 6.81 -20.08 47.48
C PHE A 594 7.73 -18.90 47.17
N ASP A 595 7.92 -18.00 48.14
CA ASP A 595 9.04 -17.07 48.18
C ASP A 595 9.80 -17.30 49.50
N ASN A 596 11.03 -17.79 49.37
CA ASN A 596 12.03 -17.77 50.43
C ASN A 596 13.37 -17.40 49.78
N TRP A 597 13.75 -16.13 49.85
CA TRP A 597 15.13 -15.76 50.12
C TRP A 597 15.22 -14.41 50.82
N ASP A 598 15.95 -14.45 51.93
CA ASP A 598 16.09 -13.40 52.92
C ASP A 598 16.77 -12.12 52.44
N SER A 599 16.42 -11.07 53.19
CA SER A 599 16.97 -9.73 53.30
C SER A 599 18.49 -9.57 53.14
N VAL A 600 18.93 -8.41 52.63
CA VAL A 600 19.83 -7.47 53.34
C VAL A 600 19.95 -6.13 52.58
N THR A 601 19.52 -5.07 53.28
CA THR A 601 19.87 -3.64 53.20
C THR A 601 19.59 -2.79 51.95
N SER A 602 18.50 -2.05 52.10
CA SER A 602 18.25 -0.64 51.77
C SER A 602 19.46 0.30 51.70
N LYS A 603 19.58 1.05 50.59
CA LYS A 603 19.87 2.50 50.63
C LYS A 603 19.11 3.22 49.51
N LYS A 604 18.10 4.00 49.93
CA LYS A 604 17.46 5.07 49.15
C LYS A 604 18.50 6.14 48.79
N ILE A 605 18.41 6.73 47.60
CA ILE A 605 18.54 8.18 47.35
C ILE A 605 17.63 8.53 46.16
N LYS A 606 16.76 9.52 46.38
CA LYS A 606 15.96 10.24 45.38
C LYS A 606 16.87 11.15 44.53
N LEU A 607 16.50 11.38 43.27
CA LEU A 607 16.61 12.67 42.56
C LEU A 607 15.47 12.69 41.53
N GLN A 608 14.48 13.58 41.71
CA GLN A 608 14.40 14.92 41.12
C GLN A 608 14.30 14.88 39.59
#